data_AF-A0A964ZD84-F1
#
_entry.id   AF-A0A964ZD84-F1
#
_cell.length_a   1.000
_cell.length_b   1.000
_cell.length_c   1.000
_cell.angle_alpha   90.00
_cell.angle_beta   90.00
_cell.angle_gamma   90.00
#
_symmetry.space_group_name_H-M   'P 1'
#
loop_
_entity.id
_entity.type
_entity.pdbx_description
1 polymer ?
#
loop_
_entity_poly.entity_id
_entity_poly.type
_entity_poly.pdbx_seq_one_letter_code
_entity_poly.pdbx_strand_id
1 'polypeptide(L)'
;LAIAKIATMVGLLGTVISMIGTFTAIEKAASEGGSAQSQAGAIGLALFATALGLVTAIPLVFSHVLFKAWMARFETKMRSSGQKLLLLLQTAKSPKPAAKTTGPETVARK
;
A
#
# COMPACT_ATOMS: atom_id res chain seq x y z
N LEU A 1 -4.08 0.20 -2.43
CA LEU A 1 -3.96 1.46 -1.65
C LEU A 1 -5.09 2.46 -1.96
N ALA A 2 -5.49 2.62 -3.23
CA ALA A 2 -6.56 3.55 -3.61
C ALA A 2 -7.88 3.30 -2.83
N ILE A 3 -8.34 2.06 -2.73
CA ILE A 3 -9.60 1.73 -2.03
C ILE A 3 -9.50 2.02 -0.52
N ALA A 4 -8.35 1.78 0.12
CA ALA A 4 -8.15 2.12 1.52
C ALA A 4 -8.15 3.64 1.76
N LYS A 5 -7.50 4.41 0.87
CA LYS A 5 -7.55 5.88 0.90
C LYS A 5 -8.97 6.40 0.70
N ILE A 6 -9.71 5.82 -0.25
CA ILE A 6 -11.11 6.17 -0.51
C ILE A 6 -11.98 5.83 0.71
N ALA A 7 -11.78 4.69 1.36
CA ALA A 7 -12.51 4.31 2.58
C ALA A 7 -12.31 5.31 3.73
N THR A 8 -11.07 5.78 3.97
CA THR A 8 -10.80 6.83 4.96
C THR A 8 -11.45 8.16 4.60
N MET A 9 -11.40 8.55 3.31
CA MET A 9 -12.07 9.77 2.83
C MET A 9 -13.60 9.68 2.95
N VAL A 10 -14.19 8.51 2.71
CA VAL A 10 -15.64 8.25 2.90
C VAL A 10 -16.02 8.31 4.38
N GLY A 11 -15.17 7.82 5.30
CA GLY A 11 -15.36 7.98 6.74
C GLY A 11 -15.37 9.46 7.18
N LEU A 12 -14.40 10.24 6.69
CA LEU A 12 -14.37 11.70 6.90
C LEU A 12 -15.61 12.40 6.30
N LEU A 13 -16.05 12.04 5.09
CA LEU A 13 -17.30 12.56 4.51
C LEU A 13 -18.51 12.26 5.42
N GLY A 14 -18.59 11.05 5.98
CA GLY A 14 -19.64 10.68 6.93
C GLY A 14 -19.68 11.58 8.17
N THR A 15 -18.51 12.00 8.68
CA THR A 15 -18.46 12.97 9.78
C THR A 15 -19.03 14.33 9.39
N VAL A 16 -18.73 14.81 8.17
CA VAL A 16 -19.26 16.08 7.65
C VAL A 16 -20.78 16.02 7.52
N ILE A 17 -21.32 14.94 6.95
CA ILE A 17 -22.77 14.75 6.79
C ILE A 17 -23.47 14.74 8.15
N SER A 18 -22.90 14.06 9.14
CA SER A 18 -23.48 14.00 10.49
C SER A 18 -23.40 15.35 11.22
N MET A 19 -22.31 16.10 11.01
CA MET A 19 -22.14 17.43 11.61
C MET A 19 -23.10 18.45 10.99
N ILE A 20 -23.38 18.35 9.68
CA ILE A 20 -24.46 19.11 9.02
C ILE A 20 -25.81 18.79 9.67
N GLY A 21 -26.14 17.50 9.86
CA GLY A 21 -27.38 17.10 10.54
C GLY A 21 -27.49 17.59 11.99
N THR A 22 -26.36 17.68 12.69
CA THR A 22 -26.30 18.23 14.05
C THR A 22 -26.59 19.73 14.06
N PHE A 23 -26.03 20.50 13.12
CA PHE A 23 -26.33 21.93 13.00
C PHE A 23 -27.80 22.19 12.64
N THR A 24 -28.39 21.40 11.74
CA THR A 24 -29.83 21.51 11.42
C THR A 24 -30.71 21.15 12.62
N ALA A 25 -30.31 20.14 13.41
CA ALA A 25 -31.01 19.79 14.64
C ALA A 25 -30.89 20.87 15.72
N ILE A 26 -29.73 21.54 15.81
CA ILE A 26 -29.52 22.69 16.70
C ILE A 26 -30.40 23.86 16.29
N GLU A 27 -30.49 24.22 15.00
CA GLU A 27 -31.40 25.28 14.53
C GLU A 27 -32.86 24.99 14.87
N LYS A 28 -33.29 23.75 14.66
CA LYS A 28 -34.66 23.34 14.96
C LYS A 28 -34.93 23.32 16.46
N ALA A 29 -33.99 22.81 17.27
CA ALA A 29 -34.08 22.81 18.72
C ALA A 29 -34.02 24.24 19.31
N ALA A 30 -33.24 25.14 18.72
CA ALA A 30 -33.20 26.55 19.13
C ALA A 30 -34.54 27.26 18.89
N SER A 31 -35.29 26.83 17.87
CA SER A 31 -36.64 27.33 17.57
C SER A 31 -37.72 26.74 18.49
N GLU A 32 -37.51 25.57 19.08
CA GLU A 32 -38.50 24.84 19.89
C GLU A 32 -38.10 24.62 21.37
N GLY A 33 -36.98 25.18 21.84
CA GLY A 33 -36.49 25.02 23.23
C GLY A 33 -35.87 23.64 23.53
N GLY A 34 -35.38 22.93 22.52
CA GLY A 34 -35.00 21.52 22.58
C GLY A 34 -33.72 21.22 23.36
N SER A 35 -33.84 20.28 24.30
CA SER A 35 -32.81 19.80 25.23
C SER A 35 -31.54 19.22 24.60
N ALA A 36 -30.40 19.39 25.28
CA ALA A 36 -29.06 18.90 24.91
C ALA A 36 -28.95 17.39 24.63
N GLN A 37 -29.96 16.60 25.00
CA GLN A 37 -30.04 15.15 24.79
C GLN A 37 -30.07 14.77 23.29
N SER A 38 -30.74 15.57 22.45
CA SER A 38 -30.81 15.29 21.00
C SER A 38 -29.47 15.55 20.28
N GLN A 39 -28.71 16.53 20.75
CA GLN A 39 -27.38 16.86 20.21
C GLN A 39 -26.36 15.76 20.52
N ALA A 40 -26.41 15.17 21.73
CA ALA A 40 -25.53 14.06 22.10
C ALA A 40 -25.73 12.81 21.23
N GLY A 41 -26.97 12.52 20.81
CA GLY A 41 -27.27 11.40 19.91
C GLY A 41 -26.69 11.57 18.51
N ALA A 42 -26.74 12.78 17.96
CA ALA A 42 -26.21 13.08 16.62
C ALA A 42 -24.67 13.02 16.56
N ILE A 43 -23.99 13.47 17.61
CA ILE A 43 -22.53 13.34 17.74
C ILE A 43 -22.13 11.86 17.89
N GLY A 44 -22.90 11.08 18.66
CA GLY A 44 -22.69 9.64 18.79
C GLY A 44 -22.77 8.90 17.44
N LEU A 45 -23.71 9.29 16.58
CA LEU A 45 -23.83 8.74 15.22
C LEU A 45 -22.60 9.06 14.34
N ALA A 46 -22.05 10.27 14.47
CA ALA A 46 -20.84 10.70 13.75
C ALA A 46 -19.60 9.86 14.15
N LEU A 47 -19.44 9.60 15.45
CA LEU A 47 -18.34 8.79 15.98
C LEU A 47 -18.47 7.32 15.53
N PHE A 48 -19.69 6.79 15.49
CA PHE A 48 -19.95 5.43 15.03
C PHE A 48 -19.63 5.25 13.53
N ALA A 49 -20.00 6.22 12.69
CA ALA A 49 -19.65 6.20 11.26
C ALA A 49 -18.13 6.22 11.03
N THR A 50 -17.38 6.95 11.86
CA THR A 50 -15.90 6.96 11.82
C THR A 50 -15.31 5.62 12.23
N ALA A 51 -15.84 5.02 13.30
CA ALA A 51 -15.41 3.70 13.76
C ALA A 51 -15.62 2.63 12.68
N LEU A 52 -16.76 2.63 11.99
CA LEU A 52 -17.03 1.72 10.87
C LEU A 52 -16.06 1.94 9.68
N GLY A 53 -15.75 3.20 9.36
CA GLY A 53 -14.75 3.53 8.33
C GLY A 53 -13.35 3.00 8.67
N LEU A 54 -12.93 3.10 9.93
CA LEU A 54 -11.64 2.55 10.39
C LEU A 54 -11.63 1.02 10.43
N VAL A 55 -12.71 0.40 10.90
CA VAL A 55 -12.87 -1.07 10.96
C VAL A 55 -12.77 -1.69 9.56
N THR A 56 -13.28 -1.03 8.52
CA THR A 56 -13.17 -1.51 7.14
C THR A 56 -11.83 -1.17 6.48
N ALA A 57 -11.20 -0.04 6.84
CA ALA A 57 -9.93 0.39 6.27
C ALA A 57 -8.72 -0.46 6.73
N ILE A 58 -8.65 -0.84 8.00
CA ILE A 58 -7.52 -1.58 8.58
C ILE A 58 -7.28 -2.94 7.87
N PRO A 59 -8.30 -3.81 7.68
CA PRO A 59 -8.14 -5.08 6.97
C PRO A 59 -7.70 -4.88 5.51
N LEU A 60 -8.20 -3.83 4.87
CA LEU A 60 -7.90 -3.52 3.48
C LEU A 60 -6.43 -3.14 3.26
N VAL A 61 -5.88 -2.33 4.18
CA VAL A 61 -4.46 -1.95 4.15
C VAL A 61 -3.59 -3.17 4.43
N PHE A 62 -3.97 -4.00 5.41
CA PHE A 62 -3.23 -5.20 5.77
C PHE A 62 -3.11 -6.17 4.57
N SER A 63 -4.23 -6.50 3.91
CA SER A 63 -4.22 -7.34 2.71
C SER A 63 -3.37 -6.77 1.57
N HIS A 64 -3.39 -5.44 1.39
CA HIS A 64 -2.58 -4.80 0.36
C HIS A 64 -1.08 -4.91 0.63
N VAL A 65 -0.64 -4.80 1.89
CA VAL A 65 0.77 -4.95 2.25
C VAL A 65 1.25 -6.38 2.00
N LEU A 66 0.43 -7.38 2.35
CA LEU A 66 0.74 -8.80 2.08
C LEU A 66 0.85 -9.09 0.58
N PHE A 67 -0.11 -8.60 -0.21
CA PHE A 67 -0.11 -8.83 -1.66
C PHE A 67 1.07 -8.14 -2.35
N LYS A 68 1.40 -6.91 -1.94
CA LYS A 68 2.56 -6.18 -2.45
C LYS A 68 3.88 -6.88 -2.11
N ALA A 69 4.01 -7.43 -0.90
CA ALA A 69 5.17 -8.21 -0.51
C ALA A 69 5.32 -9.49 -1.36
N TRP A 70 4.21 -10.15 -1.70
CA TRP A 70 4.21 -11.33 -2.55
C TRP A 70 4.60 -11.00 -4.00
N MET A 71 4.02 -9.94 -4.56
CA MET A 71 4.37 -9.42 -5.89
C MET A 71 5.85 -9.00 -5.98
N ALA A 72 6.38 -8.31 -4.97
CA ALA A 72 7.79 -7.92 -4.94
C ALA A 72 8.73 -9.13 -4.92
N ARG A 73 8.36 -10.21 -4.21
CA ARG A 73 9.10 -11.48 -4.25
C ARG A 73 9.05 -12.12 -5.64
N PHE A 74 7.91 -12.08 -6.32
CA PHE A 74 7.76 -12.60 -7.67
C PHE A 74 8.57 -11.79 -8.69
N GLU A 75 8.54 -10.47 -8.59
CA GLU A 75 9.31 -9.55 -9.42
C GLU A 75 10.82 -9.77 -9.22
N THR A 76 11.27 -9.94 -7.98
CA THR A 76 12.69 -10.21 -7.68
C THR A 76 13.15 -11.53 -8.32
N LYS A 77 12.32 -12.57 -8.27
CA LYS A 77 12.60 -13.85 -8.96
C LYS A 77 12.68 -13.65 -10.47
N MET A 78 11.72 -12.95 -11.07
CA MET A 78 11.68 -12.70 -12.52
C MET A 78 12.88 -11.87 -12.99
N ARG A 79 13.26 -10.83 -12.24
CA ARG A 79 14.47 -10.03 -12.49
C ARG A 79 15.74 -10.87 -12.44
N SER A 80 15.86 -11.77 -11.44
CA SER A 80 17.04 -12.64 -11.31
C SER A 80 17.18 -13.64 -12.47
N SER A 81 16.07 -14.20 -12.96
CA SER A 81 16.07 -15.10 -14.12
C SER A 81 16.40 -14.34 -15.41
N GLY A 82 15.87 -13.13 -15.58
CA GLY A 82 16.19 -12.26 -16.73
C GLY A 82 17.66 -11.87 -16.77
N GLN A 83 18.26 -11.53 -15.63
CA GLN A 83 19.70 -11.23 -15.53
C GLN A 83 20.57 -12.46 -15.84
N LYS A 84 20.19 -13.65 -15.35
CA LYS A 84 20.90 -14.90 -15.69
C LYS A 84 20.82 -15.20 -17.18
N LEU A 85 19.65 -15.02 -17.81
CA LEU A 85 19.49 -15.24 -19.24
C LEU A 85 20.33 -14.25 -20.07
N LEU A 86 20.35 -12.96 -19.68
CA LEU A 86 21.20 -11.96 -20.31
C LEU A 86 22.69 -12.30 -20.21
N LEU A 87 23.16 -12.76 -19.04
CA LEU A 87 24.55 -13.22 -18.87
C LEU A 87 24.89 -14.42 -19.75
N LEU A 88 23.97 -15.37 -19.90
CA LEU A 88 24.14 -16.52 -20.77
C LEU A 88 24.13 -16.12 -22.25
N LEU A 89 23.28 -15.17 -22.67
CA LEU A 89 23.28 -14.68 -24.05
C LEU A 89 24.50 -13.80 -24.38
N GLN A 90 25.00 -13.01 -23.42
CA GLN A 90 26.27 -12.29 -23.58
C GLN A 90 27.45 -13.26 -23.68
N THR A 91 27.46 -14.32 -22.87
CA THR A 91 28.47 -15.38 -22.94
C THR A 91 28.35 -16.23 -24.22
N ALA A 92 27.14 -16.38 -24.77
CA ALA A 92 26.93 -17.08 -26.04
C ALA A 92 27.26 -16.22 -27.26
N LYS A 93 27.10 -14.89 -27.17
CA LYS A 93 27.40 -13.94 -28.27
C LYS A 93 28.86 -13.46 -28.25
N SER A 94 29.54 -13.52 -27.11
CA SER A 94 30.98 -13.29 -27.00
C SER A 94 31.68 -14.61 -26.72
N PRO A 95 32.42 -15.20 -27.68
CA PRO A 95 33.21 -16.39 -27.39
C PRO A 95 34.21 -16.03 -26.30
N LYS A 96 34.09 -16.71 -25.15
CA LYS A 96 35.08 -16.69 -24.09
C LYS A 96 36.48 -16.86 -24.73
N PRO A 97 37.38 -15.87 -24.63
CA PRO A 97 38.78 -16.11 -24.95
C PRO A 97 39.27 -17.17 -23.97
N ALA A 98 39.80 -18.24 -24.55
CA ALA A 98 40.39 -19.40 -23.93
C ALA A 98 40.93 -19.17 -22.50
N ALA A 99 40.30 -19.81 -21.52
CA ALA A 99 41.05 -20.31 -20.37
C ALA A 99 41.87 -21.50 -20.87
N LYS A 100 43.06 -21.22 -21.44
CA LYS A 100 44.04 -22.25 -21.77
C LYS A 100 44.46 -22.92 -20.47
N THR A 101 44.18 -24.22 -20.36
CA THR A 101 44.96 -25.13 -19.53
C THR A 101 46.38 -25.21 -20.09
N THR A 102 47.36 -25.45 -19.20
CA THR A 102 48.74 -25.94 -19.41
C THR A 102 49.80 -24.97 -19.99
N GLY A 103 50.90 -24.81 -19.23
CA GLY A 103 52.09 -23.98 -19.50
C GLY A 103 52.95 -24.45 -20.68
N PRO A 104 54.15 -23.85 -20.94
CA PRO A 104 55.37 -24.23 -20.20
C PRO A 104 56.44 -23.10 -20.05
N GLU A 105 57.53 -23.43 -19.32
CA GLU A 105 58.89 -22.85 -19.35
C GLU A 105 59.16 -21.58 -20.16
N THR A 106 59.73 -20.55 -19.50
CA THR A 106 61.00 -19.87 -19.91
C THR A 106 61.23 -18.66 -18.99
N VAL A 107 62.08 -18.82 -17.97
CA VAL A 107 62.85 -17.70 -17.41
C VAL A 107 64.33 -18.07 -17.58
N ALA A 108 64.96 -17.32 -18.46
CA ALA A 108 66.38 -17.22 -18.82
C ALA A 108 67.35 -17.46 -17.63
N ARG A 109 68.38 -18.32 -17.77
CA ARG A 109 69.66 -18.12 -18.50
C ARG A 109 70.60 -17.12 -17.80
N LYS A 110 71.53 -17.62 -16.98
CA LYS A 110 73.00 -17.47 -17.09
C LYS A 110 73.70 -17.98 -15.84
#